data_AF-A0A316I5E6-F1
#
_entry.id   AF-A0A316I5E6-F1
#
_cell.length_a   1.000
_cell.length_b   1.000
_cell.length_c   1.000
_cell.angle_alpha   90.00
_cell.angle_beta   90.00
_cell.angle_gamma   90.00
#
_symmetry.space_group_name_H-M   'P 1'
#
loop_
_entity.id
_entity.type
_entity.pdbx_description
1 polymer ?
#
loop_
_entity_poly.entity_id
_entity_poly.type
_entity_poly.pdbx_seq_one_letter_code
_entity_poly.pdbx_strand_id
1 'polypeptide(L)'
;MFGFADYSDQTEKWFAEFADRGSNVTISFRFVERIASKEVASERGNFQIVSKRADGDERTFYGRFHTYARRTDERWRICVDYDTEERTATLEEEFLVAVDVDDVEAFSAQT
;
A
#
# COMPACT_ATOMS: atom_id res chain seq x y z
N MET A 1 -10.12 6.39 19.68
CA MET A 1 -9.92 6.67 18.25
C MET A 1 -8.62 7.43 18.15
N PHE A 2 -7.57 6.82 17.58
CA PHE A 2 -6.30 7.50 17.35
C PHE A 2 -6.48 8.52 16.22
N GLY A 3 -6.00 9.75 16.42
CA GLY A 3 -6.06 10.80 15.40
C GLY A 3 -4.91 10.69 14.40
N PHE A 4 -4.92 11.54 13.36
CA PHE A 4 -3.83 11.59 12.38
C PHE A 4 -2.44 11.80 13.02
N ALA A 5 -2.36 12.65 14.05
CA ALA A 5 -1.11 12.90 14.77
C ALA A 5 -0.57 11.61 15.44
N ASP A 6 -1.43 10.88 16.16
CA ASP A 6 -1.04 9.63 16.82
C ASP A 6 -0.59 8.57 15.81
N TYR A 7 -1.30 8.48 14.67
CA TYR A 7 -0.93 7.59 13.57
C TYR A 7 0.42 7.95 12.97
N SER A 8 0.63 9.23 12.63
CA SER A 8 1.90 9.73 12.07
C SER A 8 3.06 9.46 13.01
N ASP A 9 2.92 9.81 14.30
CA ASP A 9 3.93 9.60 15.31
C ASP A 9 4.29 8.11 15.48
N GLN A 10 3.29 7.23 15.46
CA GLN A 10 3.50 5.79 15.57
C GLN A 10 4.25 5.24 14.35
N THR A 11 3.86 5.65 13.14
CA THR A 11 4.52 5.24 11.90
C THR A 11 5.97 5.72 11.87
N GLU A 12 6.24 6.98 12.22
CA GLU A 12 7.59 7.54 12.27
C GLU A 12 8.49 6.79 13.26
N LYS A 13 7.98 6.52 14.48
CA LYS A 13 8.72 5.75 15.50
C LYS A 13 9.03 4.34 15.02
N TRP A 14 8.07 3.68 14.39
CA TRP A 14 8.27 2.32 13.88
C TRP A 14 9.39 2.26 12.82
N PHE A 15 9.38 3.20 11.86
CA PHE A 15 10.44 3.28 10.85
C PHE A 15 11.81 3.65 11.45
N ALA A 16 11.85 4.57 12.42
CA ALA A 16 13.09 4.93 13.11
C ALA A 16 13.68 3.74 13.86
N GLU A 17 12.87 3.00 14.62
CA GLU A 17 13.31 1.79 15.33
C GLU A 17 13.79 0.69 14.38
N PHE A 18 13.16 0.53 13.23
CA PHE A 18 13.58 -0.43 12.21
C PHE A 18 14.96 -0.08 11.65
N ALA A 19 15.16 1.20 11.31
CA ALA A 19 16.42 1.70 10.78
C ALA A 19 17.56 1.59 11.80
N ASP A 20 17.33 1.96 13.06
CA ASP A 20 18.34 1.91 14.13
C ASP A 20 18.85 0.48 14.38
N ARG A 21 18.01 -0.52 14.14
CA ARG A 21 18.36 -1.95 14.26
C ARG A 21 19.01 -2.52 13.00
N GLY A 22 19.36 -1.69 12.01
CA GLY A 22 19.90 -2.13 10.72
C GLY A 22 18.92 -2.96 9.89
N SER A 23 17.62 -2.92 10.23
CA SER A 23 16.57 -3.63 9.51
C SER A 23 16.04 -2.73 8.39
N ASN A 24 15.52 -3.34 7.32
CA ASN A 24 14.87 -2.61 6.23
C ASN A 24 13.52 -3.22 5.90
N VAL A 25 12.69 -2.40 5.26
CA VAL A 25 11.36 -2.77 4.81
C VAL A 25 11.21 -2.30 3.37
N THR A 26 10.84 -3.22 2.50
CA THR A 26 10.43 -2.94 1.12
C THR A 26 8.93 -3.11 1.04
N ILE A 27 8.24 -2.11 0.47
CA ILE A 27 6.80 -2.16 0.23
C ILE A 27 6.59 -2.08 -1.29
N SER A 28 5.82 -3.01 -1.84
CA SER A 28 5.47 -3.08 -3.25
C SER A 28 3.96 -3.12 -3.42
N PHE A 29 3.43 -2.47 -4.45
CA PHE A 29 2.00 -2.41 -4.73
C PHE A 29 1.72 -2.92 -6.14
N ARG A 30 0.56 -3.56 -6.30
CA ARG A 30 0.00 -3.97 -7.58
C ARG A 30 -1.48 -3.69 -7.61
N PHE A 31 -1.99 -3.24 -8.75
CA PHE A 31 -3.38 -2.86 -8.92
C PHE A 31 -4.25 -4.03 -9.40
N VAL A 32 -5.46 -4.07 -8.85
CA VAL A 32 -6.58 -4.89 -9.36
C VAL A 32 -7.57 -4.00 -10.09
N GLU A 33 -7.78 -2.77 -9.61
CA GLU A 33 -8.66 -1.78 -10.21
C GLU A 33 -8.14 -0.38 -9.97
N ARG A 34 -8.23 0.47 -11.00
CA ARG A 34 -7.92 1.89 -10.92
C ARG A 34 -9.00 2.68 -11.66
N ILE A 35 -9.76 3.47 -10.92
CA ILE A 35 -10.73 4.42 -11.47
C ILE A 35 -10.29 5.81 -11.02
N ALA A 36 -9.82 6.62 -11.96
CA ALA A 36 -9.29 7.94 -11.66
C ALA A 36 -9.86 9.01 -12.61
N SER A 37 -10.05 10.20 -12.06
CA SER A 37 -10.42 11.42 -12.80
C SER A 37 -9.46 12.55 -12.42
N LYS A 38 -9.76 13.79 -12.84
CA LYS A 38 -8.93 14.96 -12.55
C LYS A 38 -8.77 15.24 -11.05
N GLU A 39 -9.78 14.91 -10.23
CA GLU A 39 -9.85 15.33 -8.83
C GLU A 39 -10.08 14.20 -7.83
N VAL A 40 -10.54 13.03 -8.28
CA VAL A 40 -10.82 11.88 -7.41
C VAL A 40 -10.27 10.60 -8.02
N ALA A 41 -9.88 9.67 -7.14
CA ALA A 41 -9.47 8.32 -7.51
C ALA A 41 -10.01 7.30 -6.50
N SER A 42 -10.35 6.12 -7.01
CA SER A 42 -10.69 4.91 -6.27
C SER A 42 -9.76 3.81 -6.77
N GLU A 43 -8.96 3.25 -5.87
CA GLU A 43 -7.90 2.32 -6.23
C GLU A 43 -7.95 1.10 -5.32
N ARG A 44 -7.89 -0.08 -5.93
CA ARG A 44 -7.88 -1.37 -5.26
C ARG A 44 -6.68 -2.17 -5.73
N GLY A 45 -6.07 -2.90 -4.82
CA GLY A 45 -4.96 -3.76 -5.20
C GLY A 45 -4.44 -4.60 -4.05
N ASN A 46 -3.26 -5.15 -4.31
CA ASN A 46 -2.52 -5.98 -3.38
C ASN A 46 -1.19 -5.31 -3.06
N PHE A 47 -0.71 -5.50 -1.85
CA PHE A 47 0.61 -5.05 -1.45
C PHE A 47 1.44 -6.20 -0.89
N GLN A 48 2.76 -6.08 -1.04
CA GLN A 48 3.75 -6.96 -0.45
C GLN A 48 4.64 -6.11 0.46
N ILE A 49 4.84 -6.58 1.69
CA ILE A 49 5.83 -6.03 2.62
C ILE A 49 6.88 -7.10 2.84
N VAL A 50 8.13 -6.80 2.48
CA VAL A 50 9.29 -7.63 2.79
C VAL A 50 10.08 -6.91 3.88
N SER A 51 10.11 -7.48 5.09
CA SER A 51 10.94 -7.00 6.18
C SER A 51 12.18 -7.86 6.31
N LYS A 52 13.36 -7.24 6.23
CA LYS A 52 14.65 -7.89 6.44
C LYS A 52 15.30 -7.36 7.71
N ARG A 53 15.54 -8.25 8.66
CA ARG A 53 16.20 -7.93 9.93
C ARG A 53 17.72 -8.00 9.77
N ALA A 54 18.43 -7.36 10.70
CA ALA A 54 19.90 -7.31 10.68
C ALA A 54 20.57 -8.68 10.91
N ASP A 55 19.89 -9.63 11.54
CA ASP A 55 20.34 -11.01 11.70
C ASP A 55 20.19 -11.85 10.41
N GLY A 56 19.57 -11.28 9.37
CA GLY A 56 19.29 -11.95 8.11
C GLY A 56 17.91 -12.60 8.04
N ASP A 57 17.11 -12.56 9.11
CA ASP A 57 15.73 -13.04 9.08
C ASP A 57 14.91 -12.19 8.10
N GLU A 58 14.27 -12.85 7.14
CA GLU A 58 13.36 -12.23 6.19
C GLU A 58 11.93 -12.72 6.44
N ARG A 59 10.99 -11.77 6.41
CA ARG A 59 9.56 -12.08 6.48
C ARG A 59 8.83 -11.33 5.38
N THR A 60 7.97 -12.04 4.69
CA THR A 60 7.10 -11.50 3.67
C THR A 60 5.65 -11.53 4.16
N PHE A 61 4.96 -10.42 3.97
CA PHE A 61 3.55 -10.27 4.25
C PHE A 61 2.84 -9.76 3.00
N TYR A 62 1.65 -10.29 2.74
CA TYR A 62 0.78 -9.86 1.66
C TYR A 62 -0.53 -9.35 2.25
N GLY A 63 -1.11 -8.34 1.61
CA GLY A 63 -2.40 -7.77 2.00
C GLY A 63 -3.11 -7.11 0.83
N ARG A 64 -4.34 -6.67 1.08
CA ARG A 64 -5.14 -5.93 0.10
C ARG A 64 -5.23 -4.48 0.53
N PHE A 65 -5.31 -3.58 -0.43
CA PHE A 65 -5.62 -2.18 -0.13
C PHE A 65 -6.83 -1.73 -0.93
N HIS A 66 -7.56 -0.79 -0.33
CA HIS A 66 -8.55 0.00 -1.05
C HIS A 66 -8.47 1.42 -0.54
N THR A 67 -8.14 2.34 -1.45
CA THR A 67 -8.04 3.76 -1.13
C THR A 67 -9.01 4.60 -1.94
N TYR A 68 -9.49 5.66 -1.29
CA TYR A 68 -10.12 6.79 -1.97
C TYR A 68 -9.21 7.99 -1.80
N ALA A 69 -8.81 8.61 -2.91
CA ALA A 69 -7.98 9.79 -2.91
C ALA A 69 -8.70 10.98 -3.56
N ARG A 70 -8.42 12.17 -3.03
CA ARG A 70 -8.87 13.43 -3.61
C ARG A 70 -7.68 14.34 -3.84
N ARG A 71 -7.69 15.03 -4.98
CA ARG A 71 -6.76 16.11 -5.29
C ARG A 71 -7.28 17.42 -4.71
N THR A 72 -6.51 18.03 -3.83
CA THR A 72 -6.79 19.36 -3.25
C THR A 72 -5.52 20.20 -3.29
N ASP A 73 -5.61 21.46 -3.70
CA ASP A 73 -4.45 22.35 -3.89
C ASP A 73 -3.35 21.69 -4.73
N GLU A 74 -3.77 21.11 -5.86
CA GLU A 74 -2.94 20.36 -6.81
C GLU A 74 -2.26 19.09 -6.27
N ARG A 75 -2.45 18.74 -4.99
CA ARG A 75 -1.85 17.59 -4.32
C ARG A 75 -2.88 16.49 -4.06
N TRP A 76 -2.55 15.26 -4.43
CA TRP A 76 -3.32 14.07 -4.08
C TRP A 76 -3.18 13.75 -2.59
N ARG A 77 -4.29 13.43 -1.95
CA ARG A 77 -4.35 12.97 -0.55
C ARG A 77 -5.27 11.77 -0.47
N ILE A 78 -4.82 10.72 0.22
CA ILE A 78 -5.68 9.60 0.59
C ILE A 78 -6.66 10.12 1.65
N CYS A 79 -7.95 10.05 1.36
CA CYS A 79 -9.02 10.47 2.25
C CYS A 79 -9.56 9.30 3.08
N VAL A 80 -9.47 8.09 2.53
CA VAL A 80 -9.90 6.85 3.17
C VAL A 80 -8.93 5.76 2.73
N ASP A 81 -8.48 4.97 3.69
CA ASP A 81 -7.74 3.72 3.49
C ASP A 81 -8.43 2.65 4.32
N TYR A 82 -8.76 1.52 3.69
CA TYR A 82 -9.31 0.37 4.38
C TYR A 82 -8.62 -0.90 3.89
N ASP A 83 -8.05 -1.60 4.86
CA ASP A 83 -7.52 -2.94 4.69
C ASP A 83 -8.59 -3.94 5.13
N THR A 84 -8.74 -5.03 4.39
CA THR A 84 -9.56 -6.15 4.87
C THR A 84 -8.65 -7.04 5.69
N GLU A 85 -8.99 -7.28 6.97
CA GLU A 85 -8.28 -8.26 7.82
C GLU A 85 -8.38 -9.72 7.31
N GLU A 86 -8.89 -9.91 6.10
CA GLU A 86 -9.13 -11.20 5.48
C GLU A 86 -7.81 -11.82 5.01
N ARG A 87 -7.25 -12.66 5.87
CA ARG A 87 -6.07 -13.47 5.58
C ARG A 87 -6.48 -14.72 4.81
N THR A 88 -6.41 -14.66 3.49
CA THR A 88 -6.56 -15.85 2.64
C THR A 88 -5.19 -16.45 2.33
N ALA A 89 -5.13 -17.77 2.12
CA ALA A 89 -3.89 -18.44 1.70
C ALA A 89 -3.44 -18.07 0.27
N THR A 90 -4.24 -17.27 -0.44
CA THR A 90 -4.08 -16.91 -1.86
C THR A 90 -3.50 -15.51 -2.07
N LEU A 91 -3.20 -14.75 -1.02
CA LEU A 91 -2.77 -13.34 -1.14
C LEU A 91 -1.48 -13.17 -1.96
N GLU A 92 -0.56 -14.14 -1.87
CA GLU A 92 0.65 -14.14 -2.71
C GLU A 92 0.31 -14.33 -4.20
N GLU A 93 -0.53 -15.32 -4.51
CA GLU A 93 -0.98 -15.61 -5.87
C GLU A 93 -1.73 -14.39 -6.46
N GLU A 94 -2.61 -13.79 -5.67
CA GLU A 94 -3.36 -12.57 -6.03
C GLU A 94 -2.42 -11.39 -6.30
N PHE A 95 -1.36 -11.22 -5.51
CA PHE A 95 -0.34 -10.21 -5.77
C PHE A 95 0.38 -10.48 -7.10
N LEU A 96 0.82 -11.72 -7.33
CA LEU A 96 1.61 -12.07 -8.52
C LEU A 96 0.84 -11.94 -9.84
N VAL A 97 -0.48 -12.12 -9.84
CA VAL A 97 -1.33 -11.95 -11.03
C VAL A 97 -1.90 -10.54 -11.19
N ALA A 98 -1.80 -9.69 -10.16
CA ALA A 98 -2.24 -8.29 -10.24
C ALA A 98 -1.31 -7.45 -11.14
N VAL A 99 -1.86 -6.35 -11.64
CA VAL A 99 -1.21 -5.45 -12.60
C VAL A 99 -0.14 -4.63 -11.91
N ASP A 100 1.00 -4.43 -12.58
CA ASP A 100 2.08 -3.59 -12.06
C ASP A 100 1.63 -2.13 -11.92
N VAL A 101 2.17 -1.41 -10.91
CA VAL A 101 1.81 -0.01 -10.64
C VAL A 101 2.14 0.92 -11.81
N ASP A 102 3.18 0.56 -12.59
CA ASP A 102 3.66 1.36 -13.72
C ASP A 102 2.97 0.99 -15.05
N ASP A 103 2.18 -0.09 -15.08
CA ASP A 103 1.37 -0.47 -16.25
C ASP A 103 0.05 0.32 -16.28
N VAL A 104 0.17 1.61 -16.61
CA VAL A 104 -0.97 2.52 -16.73
C VAL A 104 -1.88 2.20 -17.92
N GLU A 105 -1.36 1.50 -18.93
CA GLU A 105 -2.10 1.15 -20.14
C GLU A 105 -3.20 0.13 -19.84
N ALA A 106 -2.94 -0.80 -18.92
CA ALA A 106 -3.92 -1.78 -18.44
C ALA A 106 -5.23 -1.16 -17.93
N PHE A 107 -5.22 0.12 -17.53
CA PHE A 107 -6.39 0.84 -17.00
C PHE A 107 -6.93 1.92 -17.95
N SER A 108 -6.32 2.10 -19.11
CA SER A 108 -6.66 3.19 -20.05
C SER A 108 -7.93 2.95 -20.88
N ALA A 109 -8.44 1.72 -20.92
CA ALA A 109 -9.57 1.32 -21.77
C ALA A 109 -10.96 1.49 -21.14
N GLN A 110 -11.05 1.99 -19.91
CA GLN A 110 -12.33 2.18 -19.21
C GLN A 110 -12.78 3.63 -19.33
N THR A 111 -13.41 3.98 -20.45
CA THR A 111 -14.13 5.27 -20.63
C THR A 111 -15.51 5.01 -21.19
#